data_AF-A0A0U1NUB5-F1
#
_entry.id   AF-A0A0U1NUB5-F1
#
_cell.length_a   1.000
_cell.length_b   1.000
_cell.length_c   1.000
_cell.angle_alpha   90.00
_cell.angle_beta   90.00
_cell.angle_gamma   90.00
#
_symmetry.space_group_name_H-M   'P 1'
#
loop_
_entity.id
_entity.type
_entity.pdbx_description
1 polymer ?
#
loop_
_entity_poly.entity_id
_entity_poly.type
_entity_poly.pdbx_seq_one_letter_code
_entity_poly.pdbx_strand_id
1 'polypeptide(L)' 'MLNLFILADFLYFPKDKSEYIPAVISFTIFFIGAILAMRYFIVVSKKEAEKAKELEEKILQQPTQKEQ' A
#
# COMPACT_ATOMS: atom_id res chain seq x y z
N MET A 1 8.50 16.74 26.23
CA MET A 1 7.15 16.50 26.77
C MET A 1 6.15 16.54 25.63
N LEU A 2 5.29 15.53 25.51
CA LEU A 2 4.19 15.57 24.55
C LEU A 2 3.16 16.59 25.05
N ASN A 3 2.84 17.58 24.22
CA ASN A 3 1.86 18.61 24.57
C ASN A 3 0.44 18.03 24.41
N LEU A 4 -0.19 17.65 25.53
CA LEU A 4 -1.56 17.13 25.54
C LEU A 4 -2.60 18.11 24.98
N PHE A 5 -2.32 19.42 24.98
CA PHE A 5 -3.25 20.41 24.41
C PHE A 5 -3.47 20.22 22.91
N ILE A 6 -2.47 19.74 22.17
CA ILE A 6 -2.59 19.47 20.73
C ILE A 6 -3.58 18.32 20.47
N LEU A 7 -3.65 17.33 21.38
CA LEU A 7 -4.62 16.24 21.30
C LEU A 7 -6.04 16.69 21.69
N ALA A 8 -6.15 17.65 22.60
CA ALA A 8 -7.44 18.21 23.02
C ALA A 8 -8.11 19.01 21.89
N ASP A 9 -7.34 19.79 21.11
CA ASP A 9 -7.87 20.48 19.93
C ASP A 9 -8.33 19.50 18.83
N PHE A 10 -7.71 18.32 18.71
CA PHE A 10 -8.10 17.30 17.73
C PHE A 10 -9.41 16.58 18.09
N LEU A 11 -9.74 16.47 19.38
CA LEU A 11 -11.00 15.89 19.86
C LEU A 11 -12.15 16.92 19.93
N TYR A 12 -11.88 18.20 19.67
CA TYR A 12 -12.92 19.21 19.54
C TYR A 12 -13.56 19.13 18.15
N PHE A 13 -14.84 18.79 18.12
CA PHE A 13 -15.60 18.72 16.89
C PHE A 13 -16.09 20.12 16.49
N PRO A 14 -15.72 20.65 15.31
CA PRO A 14 -16.24 21.93 14.88
C PRO A 14 -17.78 21.90 14.80
N LYS A 15 -18.37 22.99 15.29
CA LYS A 15 -19.82 23.18 15.37
C LYS A 15 -20.42 23.39 13.98
N ASP A 16 -19.66 24.05 13.08
CA ASP A 16 -19.99 24.17 11.67
C ASP A 16 -19.44 22.96 10.89
N LYS A 17 -20.29 22.33 10.08
CA LYS A 17 -19.91 21.14 9.30
C LYS A 17 -18.98 21.48 8.13
N SER A 18 -18.93 22.74 7.71
CA SER A 18 -18.08 23.21 6.62
C SER A 18 -16.59 23.11 6.96
N GLU A 19 -16.24 23.16 8.25
CA GLU A 19 -14.86 23.04 8.72
C GLU A 19 -14.27 21.63 8.51
N TYR A 20 -15.09 20.60 8.25
CA TYR A 20 -14.60 19.25 7.90
C TYR A 20 -14.26 19.08 6.41
N ILE A 21 -14.66 20.03 5.55
CA ILE A 21 -14.42 19.95 4.09
C ILE A 21 -12.93 19.71 3.77
N PRO A 22 -11.96 20.44 4.37
CA PRO A 22 -10.55 20.19 4.13
C PRO A 22 -10.12 18.77 4.50
N ALA A 23 -10.62 18.22 5.63
CA ALA A 23 -10.31 16.88 6.07
C ALA A 23 -10.82 15.81 5.09
N VAL A 24 -12.05 15.97 4.57
CA VAL A 24 -12.63 15.07 3.57
C VAL A 24 -11.84 15.12 2.26
N ILE A 25 -11.40 16.30 1.82
CA ILE A 25 -10.59 16.45 0.60
C ILE A 25 -9.24 15.75 0.79
N SER A 26 -8.52 16.03 1.88
CA SER A 26 -7.24 15.38 2.17
C SER A 26 -7.39 13.85 2.25
N PHE A 27 -8.37 13.37 3.02
CA PHE A 27 -8.67 11.95 3.13
C PHE A 27 -8.93 11.33 1.76
N THR A 28 -9.75 11.97 0.92
CA THR A 28 -10.10 11.46 -0.41
C THR A 28 -8.87 11.33 -1.30
N ILE A 29 -7.98 12.34 -1.30
CA ILE A 29 -6.74 12.30 -2.10
C ILE A 29 -5.86 11.13 -1.66
N PHE A 30 -5.61 10.98 -0.36
CA PHE A 30 -4.79 9.88 0.16
C PHE A 30 -5.46 8.52 -0.05
N PHE A 31 -6.77 8.43 0.09
CA PHE A 31 -7.53 7.20 -0.11
C PHE A 31 -7.45 6.72 -1.57
N ILE A 32 -7.62 7.64 -2.53
CA ILE A 32 -7.41 7.34 -3.96
C ILE A 32 -5.96 6.90 -4.20
N GLY A 33 -4.99 7.63 -3.63
CA GLY A 33 -3.57 7.26 -3.72
C GLY A 33 -3.29 5.85 -3.19
N ALA A 34 -3.87 5.47 -2.05
CA ALA A 34 -3.72 4.14 -1.46
C ALA A 34 -4.33 3.04 -2.34
N ILE A 35 -5.50 3.28 -2.92
CA ILE A 35 -6.13 2.34 -3.87
C ILE A 35 -5.23 2.15 -5.10
N LEU A 36 -4.70 3.23 -5.67
CA LEU A 36 -3.83 3.16 -6.84
C LEU A 36 -2.52 2.45 -6.52
N ALA A 37 -1.89 2.76 -5.39
CA ALA A 37 -0.69 2.08 -4.92
C ALA A 37 -0.94 0.58 -4.73
N MET A 38 -2.02 0.20 -4.05
CA MET A 38 -2.37 -1.20 -3.83
C MET A 38 -2.58 -1.95 -5.15
N ARG A 39 -3.29 -1.34 -6.12
CA ARG A 39 -3.47 -1.91 -7.45
C ARG A 39 -2.13 -2.08 -8.18
N TYR A 40 -1.26 -1.07 -8.12
CA TYR A 40 0.07 -1.12 -8.72
C TYR A 40 0.90 -2.28 -8.15
N PHE A 41 0.99 -2.39 -6.82
CA PHE A 41 1.71 -3.48 -6.16
C PHE A 41 1.19 -4.86 -6.58
N ILE A 42 -0.13 -5.07 -6.58
CA ILE A 42 -0.72 -6.36 -7.00
C ILE A 42 -0.32 -6.73 -8.42
N VAL A 43 -0.32 -5.78 -9.36
CA VAL A 43 0.04 -6.05 -10.75
C VAL A 43 1.53 -6.39 -10.88
N VAL A 44 2.40 -5.65 -10.19
CA VAL A 44 3.84 -5.92 -10.20
C VAL A 44 4.14 -7.28 -9.58
N SER A 45 3.58 -7.59 -8.41
CA SER A 45 3.78 -8.87 -7.74
C SER A 45 3.31 -10.06 -8.58
N LYS A 46 2.20 -9.93 -9.33
CA LYS A 46 1.75 -10.98 -10.25
C LYS A 46 2.77 -11.26 -11.36
N LYS A 47 3.33 -10.20 -11.96
CA LYS A 47 4.36 -10.34 -13.00
C LYS A 47 5.64 -10.96 -12.46
N GLU A 48 6.03 -10.61 -11.24
CA GLU A 48 7.20 -11.19 -10.59
C GLU A 48 6.98 -12.66 -10.24
N ALA A 49 5.79 -13.01 -9.73
CA ALA A 49 5.43 -14.39 -9.42
C ALA A 49 5.42 -15.29 -10.67
N GLU A 50 4.92 -14.78 -11.80
CA GLU A 50 4.94 -15.51 -13.08
C GLU A 50 6.37 -15.79 -13.54
N LYS A 51 7.25 -14.78 -13.51
CA LYS A 51 8.67 -14.94 -13.85
C LYS A 51 9.40 -15.92 -12.93
N ALA A 52 9.10 -15.87 -11.63
CA ALA A 52 9.68 -16.80 -10.65
C ALA A 52 9.24 -18.24 -10.95
N LYS A 53 7.97 -18.45 -11.28
CA LYS A 53 7.45 -19.77 -11.67
C LYS A 53 8.10 -20.31 -12.93
N GLU A 54 8.28 -19.48 -13.96
CA GLU A 54 9.02 -19.89 -15.17
C GLU A 54 10.47 -20.29 -14.87
N LEU A 55 11.12 -19.59 -13.95
CA LEU A 55 12.49 -19.90 -13.52
C LEU A 55 12.54 -21.23 -12.76
N GLU A 56 11.61 -21.46 -11.83
CA GLU A 56 11.48 -22.73 -11.11
C GLU A 56 11.28 -23.90 -12.07
N GLU A 57 10.39 -23.75 -13.05
CA GLU A 57 10.14 -24.78 -14.07
C GLU A 57 11.40 -25.07 -14.90
N LYS A 58 12.16 -24.04 -15.30
CA LYS A 58 13.44 -24.22 -16.01
C LYS A 58 14.50 -24.93 -15.17
N ILE A 59 14.53 -24.71 -13.86
CA ILE A 59 15.45 -25.38 -12.94
C ILE A 59 15.04 -26.85 -12.75
N LEU A 60 13.74 -27.13 -12.62
CA LEU A 60 13.20 -28.48 -12.48
C LEU A 60 13.33 -29.32 -13.75
N GLN A 61 13.21 -28.70 -14.93
CA GLN A 61 13.37 -29.36 -16.22
C GLN A 61 14.83 -29.57 -16.64
N GLN A 62 15.79 -28.92 -15.98
CA GLN A 62 17.20 -29.26 -16.12
C GLN A 62 17.49 -30.46 -15.20
N PRO A 63 17.75 -31.66 -15.75
CA PRO A 63 18.21 -32.76 -14.92
C PRO A 63 19.54 -32.34 -14.31
N THR A 64 19.66 -32.46 -13.00
CA THR A 64 20.86 -32.18 -12.20
C THR A 64 22.12 -32.73 -12.88
N GLN A 65 22.80 -31.92 -13.69
CA GLN A 65 24.12 -32.22 -14.25
C GLN A 65 25.26 -31.86 -13.27
N LYS A 66 24.99 -31.92 -11.97
CA LYS A 66 25.97 -31.62 -10.90
C LYS A 66 26.09 -32.78 -9.92
N GLU A 67 26.23 -33.98 -10.45
CA GLU A 67 26.86 -35.12 -9.76
C GLU A 67 27.71 -35.88 -10.79
N GLN A 68 28.80 -35.26 -11.24
CA GLN A 68 29.99 -35.93 -11.81
C GLN A 68 31.24 -35.21 -11.31
#